data_AF-A0AAV5MXM6-F1
#
_entry.id   AF-A0AAV5MXM6-F1
#
_cell.length_a   1.000
_cell.length_b   1.000
_cell.length_c   1.000
_cell.angle_alpha   90.00
_cell.angle_beta   90.00
_cell.angle_gamma   90.00
#
_symmetry.space_group_name_H-M   'P 1'
#
loop_
_entity.id
_entity.type
_entity.pdbx_description
1 polymer ?
#
loop_
_entity_poly.entity_id
_entity_poly.type
_entity_poly.pdbx_seq_one_letter_code
_entity_poly.pdbx_strand_id
1 'polypeptide(L)' 'MSEKLKPCPFCGSDNVHITRTAGSLHDETGSFYYVSCSSCCAKSGSEFSPGGRYTNDLYKAVCDRWNKRAN' A
#
# COMPACT_ATOMS: atom_id res chain seq x y z
N MET A 1 -9.39 -3.39 13.94
CA MET A 1 -9.39 -1.91 13.93
C MET A 1 -8.68 -1.46 12.66
N SER A 2 -9.41 -0.88 11.71
CA SER A 2 -8.87 -0.45 10.43
C SER A 2 -8.24 0.94 10.58
N GLU A 3 -6.91 1.04 10.48
CA GLU A 3 -6.26 2.34 10.29
C GLU A 3 -6.78 2.95 8.98
N LYS A 4 -7.40 4.14 9.07
CA LYS A 4 -7.82 4.88 7.88
C LYS A 4 -6.59 5.44 7.18
N LEU A 5 -6.56 5.32 5.85
CA LEU A 5 -5.55 5.99 5.02
C LEU A 5 -5.74 7.51 5.13
N LYS A 6 -4.65 8.23 5.39
CA LYS A 6 -4.62 9.70 5.30
C LYS A 6 -4.78 10.13 3.84
N PRO A 7 -5.29 11.36 3.59
CA PRO A 7 -5.34 11.94 2.26
C PRO A 7 -3.96 11.93 1.59
N CYS A 8 -3.94 12.01 0.26
CA CYS A 8 -2.70 11.99 -0.50
C CYS A 8 -1.82 13.20 -0.13
N PRO A 9 -0.56 13.01 0.30
CA PRO A 9 0.30 14.12 0.69
C PRO A 9 0.77 15.00 -0.47
N PHE A 10 0.62 14.53 -1.71
CA PHE A 10 1.08 15.24 -2.91
C PHE A 10 -0.01 16.13 -3.51
N CYS A 11 -1.27 15.71 -3.46
CA CYS A 11 -2.39 16.42 -4.10
C CYS A 11 -3.56 16.73 -3.16
N GLY A 12 -3.49 16.30 -1.90
CA GLY A 12 -4.56 16.49 -0.90
C GLY A 12 -5.81 15.62 -1.10
N SER A 13 -5.86 14.78 -2.14
CA SER A 13 -7.06 14.00 -2.45
C SER A 13 -7.27 12.80 -1.51
N ASP A 14 -8.50 12.58 -1.10
CA ASP A 14 -8.94 11.38 -0.36
C ASP A 14 -9.09 10.12 -1.22
N ASN A 15 -8.88 10.21 -2.55
CA ASN A 15 -8.97 9.07 -3.47
C ASN A 15 -7.73 8.17 -3.37
N VAL A 16 -7.48 7.62 -2.19
CA VAL A 16 -6.37 6.74 -1.87
C VAL A 16 -6.89 5.35 -1.54
N HIS A 17 -6.25 4.31 -2.08
CA HIS A 17 -6.66 2.93 -1.86
C HIS A 17 -5.45 2.00 -1.84
N ILE A 18 -5.59 0.87 -1.16
CA ILE A 18 -4.60 -0.21 -1.23
C ILE A 18 -4.87 -1.01 -2.49
N THR A 19 -3.80 -1.29 -3.23
CA THR A 19 -3.81 -2.13 -4.41
C THR A 19 -2.63 -3.10 -4.35
N ARG A 20 -2.56 -4.02 -5.30
CA ARG A 20 -1.48 -5.01 -5.39
C ARG A 20 -1.05 -5.24 -6.84
N THR A 21 0.21 -5.63 -7.00
CA THR A 21 0.69 -6.24 -8.24
C THR A 21 1.22 -7.64 -7.96
N ALA A 22 0.94 -8.58 -8.86
CA ALA A 22 1.59 -9.88 -8.81
C ALA A 22 3.09 -9.71 -9.10
N GLY A 23 3.92 -10.55 -8.49
CA GLY A 23 5.35 -10.55 -8.72
C GLY A 23 6.05 -11.64 -7.93
N SER A 24 7.35 -11.78 -8.17
CA SER A 24 8.21 -12.76 -7.51
C SER A 24 9.39 -12.07 -6.84
N LEU A 25 9.76 -12.54 -5.66
CA LEU A 25 10.88 -12.04 -4.88
C LEU A 25 11.67 -13.24 -4.35
N HIS A 26 12.97 -13.32 -4.65
CA HIS A 26 13.86 -14.43 -4.24
C HIS A 26 13.25 -15.83 -4.47
N ASP A 27 12.87 -16.12 -5.72
CA ASP A 27 12.24 -17.41 -6.14
C ASP A 27 10.85 -17.69 -5.56
N GLU A 28 10.32 -16.82 -4.70
CA GLU A 28 8.96 -16.93 -4.16
C GLU A 28 7.97 -16.14 -5.01
N THR A 29 6.87 -16.77 -5.43
CA THR A 29 5.75 -16.08 -6.09
C THR A 29 4.83 -15.46 -5.05
N GLY A 30 4.43 -14.21 -5.27
CA GLY A 30 3.57 -13.50 -4.34
C GLY A 30 2.91 -12.28 -4.94
N SER A 31 2.63 -11.30 -4.08
CA SER A 31 2.09 -10.01 -4.50
C SER A 31 2.70 -8.89 -3.69
N PHE A 32 2.98 -7.78 -4.36
CA PHE A 32 3.45 -6.54 -3.77
C PHE A 32 2.24 -5.64 -3.51
N TYR A 33 1.98 -5.35 -2.24
CA TYR A 33 0.87 -4.50 -1.80
C TYR A 33 1.37 -3.09 -1.53
N TYR A 34 0.62 -2.09 -1.97
CA TYR A 34 0.98 -0.69 -1.82
C TYR A 34 -0.27 0.20 -1.82
N VAL A 35 -0.13 1.42 -1.30
CA VAL A 35 -1.17 2.45 -1.39
C VAL A 35 -0.95 3.26 -2.67
N SER A 36 -2.03 3.54 -3.39
CA SER A 36 -2.04 4.37 -4.59
C SER A 36 -3.10 5.45 -4.49
N CYS A 37 -2.78 6.65 -4.97
CA CYS A 37 -3.76 7.72 -5.17
C CYS A 37 -4.27 7.68 -6.62
N SER A 38 -5.57 7.63 -6.83
CA SER A 38 -6.18 7.65 -8.17
C SER A 38 -6.15 9.04 -8.81
N SER A 39 -6.00 10.11 -8.01
CA SER A 39 -6.05 11.49 -8.51
C SER A 39 -4.73 11.96 -9.12
N CYS A 40 -3.60 11.65 -8.47
CA CYS A 40 -2.28 12.08 -8.94
C CYS A 40 -1.31 10.93 -9.24
N CYS A 41 -1.80 9.68 -9.20
CA CYS A 41 -1.01 8.47 -9.43
C CYS A 41 0.18 8.27 -8.47
N ALA A 42 0.24 9.01 -7.36
CA ALA A 42 1.26 8.82 -6.34
C ALA A 42 1.12 7.43 -5.68
N LYS A 43 2.26 6.76 -5.44
CA LYS A 43 2.33 5.41 -4.87
C LYS A 43 3.21 5.37 -3.63
N SER A 44 2.85 4.54 -2.66
CA SER A 44 3.74 4.19 -1.55
C SER A 44 4.84 3.23 -1.99
N GLY A 45 5.80 2.97 -1.11
CA GLY A 45 6.61 1.74 -1.22
C GLY A 45 5.72 0.51 -1.05
N SER A 46 6.12 -0.61 -1.66
CA SER A 46 5.37 -1.87 -1.62
C SER A 46 5.89 -2.84 -0.58
N GLU A 47 5.00 -3.61 0.03
CA GLU A 47 5.31 -4.74 0.89
C GLU A 47 5.02 -6.07 0.15
N PHE A 48 5.99 -6.98 0.16
CA PHE A 48 5.84 -8.28 -0.47
C PHE A 48 5.10 -9.25 0.45
N SER A 49 4.10 -9.94 -0.09
CA SER A 49 3.43 -11.05 0.58
C SER A 49 3.61 -12.36 -0.22
N PRO A 50 4.35 -13.34 0.33
CA PRO A 50 4.52 -14.64 -0.32
C PRO A 50 3.18 -15.37 -0.43
N GLY A 51 2.95 -16.02 -1.57
CA GLY A 51 1.67 -16.65 -1.90
C GLY A 51 0.51 -15.67 -2.13
N GLY A 52 0.79 -14.36 -2.17
CA GLY A 52 -0.18 -13.32 -2.51
C GLY A 52 -1.30 -13.11 -1.47
N ARG A 53 -1.17 -13.67 -0.26
CA ARG A 53 -2.19 -13.54 0.78
C ARG A 53 -2.21 -12.14 1.37
N TYR A 54 -3.40 -11.57 1.51
CA TYR A 54 -3.57 -10.30 2.19
C TYR A 54 -3.79 -10.53 3.68
N THR A 55 -2.90 -10.01 4.52
CA THR A 55 -2.97 -10.16 5.99
C THR A 55 -3.20 -8.81 6.66
N ASN A 56 -3.70 -8.83 7.91
CA ASN A 56 -3.89 -7.61 8.69
C ASN A 56 -2.56 -6.90 8.99
N ASP A 57 -1.48 -7.64 9.23
CA ASP A 57 -0.14 -7.07 9.42
C ASP A 57 0.35 -6.36 8.16
N LEU A 58 0.11 -6.94 6.98
CA LEU A 58 0.46 -6.33 5.71
C LEU A 58 -0.36 -5.05 5.48
N TYR A 59 -1.66 -5.08 5.74
CA TYR A 59 -2.54 -3.90 5.71
C TYR A 59 -1.98 -2.79 6.59
N LYS A 60 -1.63 -3.13 7.84
CA LYS A 60 -1.09 -2.19 8.80
C LYS A 60 0.23 -1.58 8.32
N ALA A 61 1.14 -2.40 7.79
CA ALA A 61 2.43 -1.96 7.29
C ALA A 61 2.30 -0.97 6.12
N VAL A 62 1.43 -1.25 5.13
CA VAL A 62 1.25 -0.34 3.99
C VAL A 62 0.54 0.95 4.38
N CYS A 63 -0.43 0.87 5.29
CA CYS A 63 -1.13 2.06 5.83
C CYS A 63 -0.18 2.96 6.64
N ASP A 64 0.58 2.40 7.59
CA ASP A 64 1.54 3.13 8.41
C ASP A 64 2.59 3.83 7.54
N ARG A 65 3.13 3.12 6.55
CA ARG A 65 4.11 3.68 5.61
C ARG A 65 3.57 4.86 4.81
N TRP A 66 2.32 4.77 4.35
CA TRP A 66 1.66 5.90 3.67
C TRP A 66 1.42 7.06 4.63
N ASN A 67 0.84 6.77 5.80
CA ASN A 67 0.46 7.78 6.78
C ASN A 67 1.66 8.52 7.39
N LYS A 68 2.83 7.88 7.45
CA LYS A 68 4.12 8.50 7.82
C LYS A 68 4.63 9.50 6.79
N ARG A 69 4.38 9.28 5.50
CA ARG A 69 4.76 10.23 4.43
C ARG A 69 3.84 11.44 4.34
N ALA A 70 2.64 11.33 4.89
CA ALA A 70 1.67 12.43 4.95
C ALA A 70 1.77 13.26 6.23
N ASN A 71 2.88 13.16 6.95
CA ASN A 71 3.18 13.93 8.15
C ASN A 71 4.42 14.80 7.93
#